data_AF-M1EMY1-F1
#
_entry.id   AF-M1EMY1-F1
#
_cell.length_a   1.000
_cell.length_b   1.000
_cell.length_c   1.000
_cell.angle_alpha   90.00
_cell.angle_beta   90.00
_cell.angle_gamma   90.00
#
_symmetry.space_group_name_H-M   'P 1'
#
loop_
_entity.id
_entity.type
_entity.pdbx_description
1 polymer ?
#
loop_
_entity_poly.entity_id
_entity_poly.type
_entity_poly.pdbx_seq_one_letter_code
_entity_poly.pdbx_strand_id
1 'polypeptide(L)'
;NHRNKFKVINVDDDGNELGSGIMELTDTELILYTRKRDSVKWHYLCLRRYGYDSNLFSFESGRRCQTGQGIFAFKCARAEELFNMLQEIMQNN
;
A
#
# COMPACT_ATOMS: atom_id res chain seq x y z
N ASN A 1 11.51 0.76 -16.84
CA ASN A 1 10.58 -0.36 -16.58
C ASN A 1 10.02 -0.20 -15.16
N HIS A 2 9.01 0.65 -14.95
CA HIS A 2 8.50 1.04 -13.63
C HIS A 2 7.19 0.32 -13.26
N ARG A 3 7.08 -0.99 -13.54
CA ARG A 3 5.80 -1.71 -13.43
C ARG A 3 5.29 -1.80 -11.99
N ASN A 4 6.20 -1.80 -11.00
CA ASN A 4 5.87 -2.03 -9.60
C ASN A 4 5.65 -0.74 -8.78
N LYS A 5 5.63 0.44 -9.44
CA LYS A 5 5.39 1.73 -8.76
C LYS A 5 4.04 2.31 -9.19
N PHE A 6 3.26 2.72 -8.20
CA PHE A 6 1.89 3.20 -8.35
C PHE A 6 1.75 4.56 -7.67
N LYS A 7 1.19 5.55 -8.36
CA LYS A 7 0.82 6.81 -7.73
C LYS A 7 -0.41 6.56 -6.85
N VAL A 8 -0.31 6.94 -5.59
CA VAL A 8 -1.37 6.75 -4.59
C VAL A 8 -1.63 8.04 -3.84
N ILE A 9 -2.83 8.19 -3.29
CA ILE A 9 -3.20 9.29 -2.42
C ILE A 9 -3.66 8.69 -1.09
N ASN A 10 -2.94 8.99 -0.02
CA ASN A 10 -3.31 8.57 1.33
C ASN A 10 -4.63 9.25 1.71
N VAL A 11 -5.58 8.46 2.22
CA VAL A 11 -6.86 8.96 2.72
C VAL A 11 -7.08 8.56 4.18
N ASP A 12 -7.83 9.38 4.92
CA ASP A 12 -8.26 9.04 6.28
C ASP A 12 -9.54 8.17 6.28
N ASP A 13 -10.05 7.88 7.48
CA ASP A 13 -11.26 7.06 7.70
C ASP A 13 -12.53 7.71 7.10
N ASP A 14 -12.54 9.04 6.98
CA ASP A 14 -13.62 9.83 6.39
C ASP A 14 -13.45 9.97 4.85
N GLY A 15 -12.34 9.48 4.30
CA GLY A 15 -12.03 9.49 2.87
C GLY A 15 -11.37 10.78 2.36
N ASN A 16 -10.98 11.67 3.27
CA ASN A 16 -10.29 12.92 2.98
C ASN A 16 -8.87 12.66 2.50
N GLU A 17 -8.43 13.41 1.49
CA GLU A 17 -7.10 13.24 0.91
C GLU A 17 -6.03 13.91 1.79
N LEU A 18 -5.25 13.09 2.50
CA LEU A 18 -4.16 13.55 3.38
C LEU A 18 -2.91 13.92 2.59
N GLY A 19 -2.66 13.24 1.47
CA GLY A 19 -1.54 13.59 0.58
C GLY A 19 -1.14 12.49 -0.41
N SER A 20 -0.52 12.89 -1.52
CA SER A 20 -0.05 11.97 -2.56
C SER A 20 1.31 11.35 -2.23
N GLY A 21 1.52 10.10 -2.64
CA GLY A 21 2.79 9.39 -2.58
C GLY A 21 2.97 8.41 -3.74
N ILE A 22 4.07 7.67 -3.71
CA ILE A 22 4.32 6.55 -4.61
C ILE A 22 4.35 5.28 -3.79
N MET A 23 3.51 4.31 -4.14
CA MET A 23 3.56 2.97 -3.60
C MET A 23 4.44 2.09 -4.48
N GLU A 24 5.41 1.40 -3.91
CA GLU A 24 6.29 0.45 -4.58
C GLU A 24 6.11 -0.94 -3.97
N LEU A 25 5.92 -1.93 -4.84
CA LEU A 25 5.86 -3.33 -4.45
C LEU A 25 7.22 -3.97 -4.75
N THR A 26 7.88 -4.47 -3.71
CA THR A 26 9.10 -5.27 -3.81
C THR A 26 8.75 -6.76 -3.64
N ASP A 27 9.74 -7.64 -3.71
CA ASP A 27 9.52 -9.08 -3.48
C ASP A 27 9.14 -9.41 -2.02
N THR A 28 9.43 -8.53 -1.05
CA THR A 28 9.26 -8.84 0.39
C THR A 28 8.46 -7.81 1.18
N GLU A 29 8.36 -6.58 0.68
CA GLU A 29 7.74 -5.45 1.38
C GLU A 29 7.06 -4.45 0.44
N LEU A 30 6.03 -3.79 0.96
CA LEU A 30 5.33 -2.66 0.37
C LEU A 30 5.95 -1.36 0.90
N ILE A 31 6.33 -0.44 0.01
CA ILE A 31 7.03 0.79 0.37
C ILE A 31 6.23 2.01 -0.11
N LEU A 32 5.82 2.88 0.80
CA LEU A 32 5.22 4.18 0.48
C LEU A 32 6.26 5.29 0.58
N TYR A 33 6.54 5.95 -0.54
CA TYR A 33 7.31 7.19 -0.57
C TYR A 33 6.37 8.38 -0.47
N THR A 34 6.49 9.12 0.63
CA THR A 34 5.73 10.33 0.87
C THR A 34 6.48 11.58 0.37
N ARG A 35 5.77 12.69 0.16
CA ARG A 35 6.41 13.97 -0.21
C ARG A 35 7.37 14.51 0.86
N LYS A 36 7.26 14.07 2.11
CA LYS A 36 8.10 14.52 3.22
C LYS A 36 9.52 13.90 3.21
N ARG A 37 9.87 13.15 2.16
CA ARG A 37 11.11 12.36 2.01
C ARG A 37 11.22 11.16 2.95
N ASP A 38 10.20 10.89 3.76
CA ASP A 38 10.10 9.65 4.51
C ASP A 38 9.49 8.54 3.65
N SER A 39 10.14 7.36 3.71
CA SER A 39 9.62 6.11 3.19
C SER A 39 9.07 5.26 4.33
N VAL A 40 7.83 4.80 4.17
CA VAL A 40 7.20 3.87 5.09
C VAL A 40 7.22 2.48 4.48
N LYS A 41 7.59 1.47 5.28
CA LYS A 41 7.75 0.08 4.82
C LYS A 41 6.84 -0.85 5.60
N TRP A 42 6.17 -1.74 4.87
CA TRP A 42 5.35 -2.82 5.42
C TRP A 42 5.74 -4.15 4.81
N HIS A 43 6.36 -5.02 5.61
CA HIS A 43 6.62 -6.40 5.20
C HIS A 43 5.31 -7.14 4.98
N TYR A 44 5.25 -7.93 3.90
CA TYR A 44 4.06 -8.73 3.56
C TYR A 44 3.64 -9.68 4.69
N LEU A 45 4.60 -10.23 5.43
CA LEU A 45 4.38 -11.08 6.60
C LEU A 45 3.63 -10.39 7.76
N CYS A 46 3.61 -9.06 7.78
CA CYS A 46 2.92 -8.29 8.82
C CYS A 46 1.56 -7.75 8.35
N LEU A 47 1.21 -7.93 7.08
CA LEU A 47 -0.11 -7.60 6.56
C LEU A 47 -1.08 -8.71 6.94
N ARG A 48 -2.16 -8.33 7.61
CA ARG A 48 -3.19 -9.29 8.03
C ARG A 48 -4.25 -9.47 6.96
N ARG A 49 -4.62 -8.37 6.33
CA ARG A 49 -5.68 -8.27 5.34
C ARG A 49 -5.31 -7.18 4.36
N TYR A 50 -5.63 -7.38 3.09
CA TYR A 50 -5.47 -6.41 2.03
C TYR A 50 -6.60 -6.59 1.03
N GLY A 51 -6.98 -5.52 0.36
CA GLY A 51 -8.10 -5.50 -0.57
C GLY A 51 -8.12 -4.22 -1.40
N TYR A 52 -8.96 -4.22 -2.41
CA TYR A 52 -9.21 -3.03 -3.21
C TYR A 52 -10.71 -2.87 -3.49
N ASP A 53 -11.13 -1.65 -3.73
CA ASP A 53 -12.47 -1.28 -4.17
C ASP A 53 -12.36 -0.22 -5.27
N SER A 54 -12.65 -0.60 -6.52
CA SER A 54 -12.54 0.25 -7.72
C SER A 54 -11.20 1.02 -7.83
N ASN A 55 -11.11 2.20 -7.23
CA ASN A 55 -9.93 3.07 -7.21
C ASN A 55 -9.33 3.25 -5.81
N LEU A 56 -9.65 2.38 -4.86
CA LEU A 56 -9.15 2.41 -3.50
C LEU A 56 -8.40 1.12 -3.21
N PHE A 57 -7.17 1.21 -2.73
CA PHE A 57 -6.41 0.08 -2.21
C PHE A 57 -6.27 0.24 -0.71
N SER A 58 -6.52 -0.81 0.06
CA SER A 58 -6.40 -0.77 1.51
C SER A 58 -5.77 -2.03 2.09
N PHE A 59 -5.12 -1.88 3.24
CA PHE A 59 -4.57 -3.01 3.98
C PHE A 59 -4.54 -2.74 5.48
N GLU A 60 -4.56 -3.81 6.27
CA GLU A 60 -4.38 -3.80 7.71
C GLU A 60 -2.96 -4.27 8.07
N SER A 61 -2.19 -3.40 8.70
CA SER A 61 -0.87 -3.74 9.26
C SER A 61 -0.97 -4.17 10.73
N GLY A 62 -0.12 -5.10 11.13
CA GLY A 62 0.00 -5.51 12.53
C GLY A 62 0.84 -4.54 13.40
N ARG A 63 0.76 -4.72 14.72
CA ARG A 63 1.51 -3.92 15.73
C ARG A 63 3.04 -3.91 15.56
N ARG A 64 3.57 -4.88 14.80
CA ARG A 64 5.01 -5.04 14.55
C ARG A 64 5.51 -4.23 13.33
N CYS A 65 4.63 -3.58 12.58
CA CYS A 65 5.02 -2.72 11.46
C CYS A 65 5.56 -1.37 11.96
N GLN A 66 6.36 -0.70 11.10
CA GLN A 66 6.91 0.64 11.39
C GLN A 66 5.83 1.68 11.72
N THR A 67 4.63 1.55 11.14
CA THR A 67 3.49 2.44 11.41
C THR A 67 2.63 2.02 12.60
N GLY A 68 2.93 0.88 13.22
CA GLY A 68 2.05 0.26 14.21
C GLY A 68 0.84 -0.45 13.58
N GLN A 69 -0.14 -0.80 14.44
CA GLN A 69 -1.38 -1.43 14.02
C GLN A 69 -2.35 -0.38 13.47
N GLY A 70 -2.90 -0.64 12.28
CA GLY A 70 -3.88 0.25 11.68
C GLY A 70 -4.33 -0.24 10.31
N ILE A 71 -5.44 0.34 9.85
CA ILE A 71 -5.90 0.19 8.46
C ILE A 71 -5.39 1.42 7.69
N PHE A 72 -4.78 1.16 6.54
CA PHE A 72 -4.30 2.19 5.64
C PHE A 72 -5.06 2.10 4.34
N ALA A 73 -5.54 3.22 3.84
CA ALA A 73 -6.31 3.31 2.62
C ALA A 73 -5.68 4.35 1.66
N PHE A 74 -5.65 3.99 0.39
CA PHE A 74 -4.94 4.71 -0.65
C PHE A 74 -5.79 4.78 -1.91
N LYS A 75 -6.18 5.98 -2.33
CA LYS A 75 -6.79 6.18 -3.64
C LYS A 75 -5.73 5.96 -4.73
N CYS A 76 -6.01 5.07 -5.68
CA CYS A 76 -5.16 4.72 -6.80
C CYS A 76 -6.04 4.37 -8.02
N ALA A 77 -5.87 5.07 -9.14
CA ALA A 77 -6.56 4.73 -10.39
C ALA A 77 -6.18 3.35 -10.97
N ARG A 78 -5.10 2.75 -10.45
CA ARG A 78 -4.60 1.42 -10.80
C ARG A 78 -4.64 0.48 -9.58
N ALA A 79 -5.64 0.65 -8.71
CA ALA A 79 -5.77 -0.16 -7.49
C ALA A 79 -5.88 -1.66 -7.82
N GLU A 80 -6.62 -2.02 -8.87
CA GLU A 80 -6.74 -3.40 -9.36
C GLU A 80 -5.36 -4.00 -9.74
N GLU A 81 -4.60 -3.31 -10.58
CA GLU A 81 -3.26 -3.76 -11.00
C GLU A 81 -2.29 -3.89 -9.80
N LEU A 82 -2.40 -2.98 -8.84
CA LEU A 82 -1.62 -3.04 -7.60
C LEU A 82 -1.98 -4.28 -6.79
N PHE A 83 -3.27 -4.54 -6.62
CA PHE A 83 -3.77 -5.70 -5.88
C PHE A 83 -3.38 -7.02 -6.56
N ASN A 84 -3.56 -7.14 -7.87
CA ASN A 84 -3.19 -8.33 -8.64
C ASN A 84 -1.69 -8.62 -8.52
N MET A 85 -0.84 -7.59 -8.62
CA MET A 85 0.60 -7.74 -8.44
C MET A 85 0.97 -8.15 -7.00
N LEU A 86 0.32 -7.56 -5.99
CA LEU A 86 0.54 -7.93 -4.60
C LEU A 86 0.17 -9.39 -4.34
N GLN A 87 -0.97 -9.85 -4.87
CA GLN A 87 -1.41 -11.23 -4.78
C GLN A 87 -0.41 -12.19 -5.44
N GLU A 88 0.08 -11.87 -6.64
CA GLU A 88 1.07 -12.68 -7.35
C GLU A 88 2.37 -12.81 -6.54
N ILE A 89 2.87 -11.72 -5.97
CA ILE A 89 4.08 -11.74 -5.13
C ILE A 89 3.86 -12.56 -3.85
N MET A 90 2.70 -12.42 -3.21
CA MET A 90 2.36 -13.16 -1.99
C MET A 90 2.06 -14.64 -2.22
N GLN A 91 1.64 -15.04 -3.42
CA GLN A 91 1.41 -16.46 -3.76
C GLN A 91 2.68 -17.17 -4.23
N ASN A 92 3.63 -16.43 -4.81
CA ASN A 92 4.91 -16.98 -5.28
C ASN A 92 5.98 -17.09 -4.19
N ASN A 93 5.74 -16.54 -2.99
CA ASN A 93 6.62 -16.61 -1.81
C ASN A 93 6.02 -17.53 -0.74
#